data_AF-A0A6N2LB21-F1
#
_entry.id   AF-A0A6N2LB21-F1
#
_cell.length_a   1.000
_cell.length_b   1.000
_cell.length_c   1.000
_cell.angle_alpha   90.00
_cell.angle_beta   90.00
_cell.angle_gamma   90.00
#
_symmetry.space_group_name_H-M   'P 1'
#
loop_
_entity.id
_entity.type
_entity.pdbx_description
1 polymer ?
#
loop_
_entity_poly.entity_id
_entity_poly.type
_entity_poly.pdbx_seq_one_letter_code
_entity_poly.pdbx_strand_id
1 'polypeptide(L)'
;MALNFASSSLSSLPTRARDKPQKSFLGKIVKCQAVKVRVNATKGVSSVCEPLPPDRPLWFPGSSPPEWLDGSLPGDFGFDPLGLGSDPELLKWFAQAELIHGRWAMLAAAGILIPEWLERLGLIDNFNWFDAGTREYYADPTTLFVVQLILMGWVEGRRWADIIKPGCVDIEPKLPHKTNPKPDVGYPGGLWFDPWNWGKGSPEPVMAIRTKEIKNGRLAMLAFVGFCFQAIYTGEGPIDNLMAHLADPGHCNIFSVILTLPDHID
;
A
#
# COMPACT_ATOMS: atom_id res chain seq x y z
N MET A 1 74.60 -6.78 17.27
CA MET A 1 74.47 -8.25 17.18
C MET A 1 73.86 -8.59 15.83
N ALA A 2 74.66 -9.17 14.93
CA ALA A 2 74.23 -9.91 13.74
C ALA A 2 73.54 -11.23 14.19
N LEU A 3 72.73 -11.96 13.42
CA LEU A 3 72.86 -12.57 12.09
C LEU A 3 71.43 -12.87 11.59
N ASN A 4 70.96 -12.64 10.35
CA ASN A 4 71.33 -13.11 9.01
C ASN A 4 71.34 -14.64 8.79
N PHE A 5 70.34 -15.14 8.04
CA PHE A 5 70.35 -16.25 7.08
C PHE A 5 69.13 -16.06 6.16
N ALA A 6 69.08 -16.36 4.87
CA ALA A 6 70.01 -16.46 3.75
C ALA A 6 69.11 -16.56 2.49
N SER A 7 69.66 -16.18 1.35
CA SER A 7 69.02 -15.94 0.07
C SER A 7 69.04 -17.17 -0.86
N SER A 8 68.11 -17.22 -1.83
CA SER A 8 68.32 -17.73 -3.22
C SER A 8 66.97 -17.64 -3.97
N SER A 9 66.68 -16.65 -4.83
CA SER A 9 67.19 -16.31 -6.18
C SER A 9 66.73 -17.24 -7.31
N LEU A 10 66.10 -16.66 -8.34
CA LEU A 10 66.19 -16.92 -9.81
C LEU A 10 64.96 -16.21 -10.47
N SER A 11 65.08 -14.98 -11.01
CA SER A 11 65.36 -14.65 -12.43
C SER A 11 64.50 -15.43 -13.44
N SER A 12 63.91 -14.95 -14.54
CA SER A 12 63.78 -13.67 -15.25
C SER A 12 63.22 -14.03 -16.65
N LEU A 13 62.26 -13.24 -17.20
CA LEU A 13 61.94 -13.04 -18.64
C LEU A 13 61.26 -14.18 -19.46
N PRO A 14 60.63 -13.89 -20.63
CA PRO A 14 60.17 -12.62 -21.20
C PRO A 14 58.71 -12.62 -21.74
N THR A 15 58.20 -11.40 -21.95
CA THR A 15 57.06 -11.01 -22.79
C THR A 15 57.21 -11.54 -24.23
N ARG A 16 56.20 -12.25 -24.74
CA ARG A 16 56.11 -12.62 -26.17
C ARG A 16 54.88 -11.95 -26.79
N ALA A 17 55.13 -10.82 -27.44
CA ALA A 17 54.22 -10.24 -28.43
C ALA A 17 53.97 -11.28 -29.55
N ARG A 18 52.71 -11.45 -29.93
CA ARG A 18 52.32 -12.23 -31.11
C ARG A 18 51.50 -11.34 -32.01
N ASP A 19 52.09 -11.05 -33.16
CA ASP A 19 51.62 -10.13 -34.17
C ASP A 19 50.89 -10.90 -35.30
N LYS A 20 49.79 -10.31 -35.79
CA LYS A 20 49.13 -10.47 -37.12
C LYS A 20 48.31 -11.74 -37.44
N PRO A 21 47.32 -11.68 -38.37
CA PRO A 21 47.13 -10.66 -39.41
C PRO A 21 45.72 -10.03 -39.56
N GLN A 22 45.78 -8.76 -39.97
CA GLN A 22 44.74 -7.95 -40.59
C GLN A 22 44.26 -8.60 -41.88
N LYS A 23 42.94 -8.87 -41.99
CA LYS A 23 42.27 -9.14 -43.27
C LYS A 23 41.20 -8.08 -43.49
N SER A 24 41.46 -7.23 -44.46
CA SER A 24 40.51 -6.29 -45.05
C SER A 24 39.38 -7.07 -45.72
N PHE A 25 38.15 -6.88 -45.25
CA PHE A 25 36.96 -7.19 -46.02
C PHE A 25 36.17 -5.91 -46.24
N LEU A 26 36.22 -5.43 -47.48
CA LEU A 26 35.35 -4.39 -48.01
C LEU A 26 33.94 -5.00 -48.09
N GLY A 27 33.04 -4.58 -47.19
CA GLY A 27 31.68 -5.10 -47.10
C GLY A 27 30.68 -3.98 -46.82
N LYS A 28 29.99 -3.54 -47.88
CA LYS A 28 28.74 -2.77 -47.97
C LYS A 28 28.26 -2.00 -46.72
N ILE A 29 28.23 -0.67 -46.88
CA ILE A 29 27.50 0.30 -46.06
C ILE A 29 26.03 -0.14 -45.91
N VAL A 30 25.64 -0.48 -44.68
CA VAL A 30 24.24 -0.52 -44.27
C VAL A 30 24.03 0.73 -43.42
N LYS A 31 23.21 1.67 -43.91
CA LYS A 31 22.72 2.77 -43.09
C LYS A 31 21.91 2.17 -41.96
N CYS A 32 22.46 2.15 -40.74
CA CYS A 32 21.67 1.97 -39.53
C CYS A 32 20.73 3.18 -39.44
N GLN A 33 19.49 3.01 -39.86
CA GLN A 33 18.43 3.93 -39.45
C GLN A 33 18.44 3.91 -37.92
N ALA A 34 18.69 5.08 -37.33
CA ALA A 34 18.46 5.30 -35.91
C ALA A 34 16.97 5.08 -35.66
N VAL A 35 16.60 3.85 -35.31
CA VAL A 35 15.31 3.57 -34.70
C VAL A 35 15.31 4.42 -33.44
N LYS A 36 14.49 5.48 -33.44
CA LYS A 36 14.07 6.12 -32.19
C LYS A 36 13.38 5.01 -31.42
N VAL A 37 14.12 4.34 -30.54
CA VAL A 37 13.53 3.56 -29.46
C VAL A 37 12.75 4.60 -28.67
N ARG A 38 11.45 4.65 -28.89
CA ARG A 38 10.53 5.28 -27.97
C ARG A 38 10.74 4.49 -26.68
N VAL A 39 11.44 5.10 -25.73
CA VAL A 39 11.45 4.62 -24.35
C VAL A 39 10.00 4.75 -23.91
N ASN A 40 9.24 3.67 -24.05
CA ASN A 40 8.01 3.54 -23.30
C ASN A 40 8.46 3.52 -21.84
N ALA A 41 8.11 4.57 -21.10
CA ALA A 41 8.22 4.59 -19.66
C ALA A 41 7.20 3.59 -19.09
N THR A 42 7.43 2.29 -19.29
CA THR A 42 6.73 1.24 -18.56
C THR A 42 7.41 1.09 -17.21
N LYS A 43 7.15 2.04 -16.30
CA LYS A 43 7.35 1.83 -14.86
C LYS A 43 5.99 1.88 -14.16
N GLY A 44 5.03 1.11 -14.70
CA GLY A 44 3.77 0.86 -13.99
C GLY A 44 4.06 0.15 -12.67
N VAL A 45 3.49 0.67 -11.59
CA VAL A 45 3.66 0.14 -10.22
C VAL A 45 2.93 -1.19 -10.04
N SER A 46 1.87 -1.43 -10.83
CA SER A 46 1.17 -2.72 -10.94
C SER A 46 1.37 -3.28 -12.34
N SER A 47 1.86 -4.51 -12.44
CA SER A 47 1.99 -5.21 -13.74
C SER A 47 0.69 -5.89 -14.20
N VAL A 48 -0.36 -5.81 -13.36
CA VAL A 48 -1.63 -6.52 -13.51
C VAL A 48 -2.78 -5.59 -13.92
N CYS A 49 -2.65 -4.28 -13.68
CA CYS A 49 -3.63 -3.28 -14.09
C CYS A 49 -3.22 -2.64 -15.42
N GLU A 50 -4.20 -2.43 -16.31
CA GLU A 50 -4.01 -1.61 -17.50
C GLU A 50 -4.07 -0.14 -17.09
N PRO A 51 -3.17 0.73 -17.60
CA PRO A 51 -3.23 2.15 -17.27
C PRO A 51 -4.52 2.79 -17.77
N LEU A 52 -5.11 3.63 -16.93
CA LEU A 52 -6.23 4.48 -17.31
C LEU A 52 -5.85 5.39 -18.49
N PRO A 53 -6.81 5.76 -19.35
CA PRO A 53 -6.55 6.68 -20.45
C PRO A 53 -5.99 8.02 -19.95
N PRO A 54 -5.24 8.76 -20.79
CA PRO A 54 -4.68 10.06 -20.42
C PRO A 54 -5.77 11.08 -20.04
N ASP A 55 -6.97 10.95 -20.63
CA ASP A 55 -8.15 11.77 -20.33
C ASP A 55 -8.93 11.26 -19.11
N ARG A 56 -8.24 10.79 -18.07
CA ARG A 56 -8.86 10.35 -16.81
C ARG A 56 -9.39 11.54 -15.99
N PRO A 57 -10.43 11.36 -15.17
CA PRO A 57 -10.86 12.40 -14.25
C PRO A 57 -9.73 12.75 -13.27
N LEU A 58 -9.50 14.03 -13.06
CA LEU A 58 -8.51 14.54 -12.11
C LEU A 58 -9.20 15.08 -10.85
N TRP A 59 -8.47 15.10 -9.74
CA TRP A 59 -8.97 15.66 -8.48
C TRP A 59 -9.29 17.16 -8.60
N PHE A 60 -8.50 17.89 -9.40
CA PHE A 60 -8.73 19.30 -9.71
C PHE A 60 -8.97 19.47 -11.22
N PRO A 61 -10.22 19.65 -11.67
CA PRO A 61 -10.56 19.78 -13.09
C PRO A 61 -9.80 20.93 -13.75
N GLY A 62 -9.18 20.67 -14.90
CA GLY A 62 -8.40 21.66 -15.67
C GLY A 62 -6.91 21.75 -15.28
N SER A 63 -6.47 21.01 -14.26
CA SER A 63 -5.04 20.84 -13.97
C SER A 63 -4.38 19.79 -14.88
N SER A 64 -3.05 19.78 -14.91
CA SER A 64 -2.28 18.69 -15.52
C SER A 64 -1.80 17.74 -14.43
N PRO A 65 -1.89 16.41 -14.63
CA PRO A 65 -1.39 15.45 -13.65
C PRO A 65 0.15 15.47 -13.61
N PRO A 66 0.76 15.19 -12.44
CA PRO A 66 2.20 15.00 -12.34
C PRO A 66 2.72 13.87 -13.24
N GLU A 67 3.97 13.97 -13.71
CA GLU A 67 4.56 13.02 -14.68
C GLU A 67 4.68 11.58 -14.15
N TRP A 68 4.85 11.42 -12.83
CA TRP A 68 4.96 10.11 -12.16
C TRP A 68 3.60 9.43 -11.92
N LEU A 69 2.49 10.13 -12.17
CA LEU A 69 1.12 9.59 -12.09
C LEU A 69 0.59 9.35 -13.50
N ASP A 70 0.85 8.14 -14.01
CA ASP A 70 0.55 7.73 -15.38
C ASP A 70 -0.84 7.09 -15.55
N GLY A 71 -1.62 6.94 -14.47
CA GLY A 71 -2.90 6.23 -14.49
C GLY A 71 -2.78 4.72 -14.36
N SER A 72 -1.57 4.16 -14.22
CA SER A 72 -1.36 2.71 -13.99
C SER A 72 -1.75 2.26 -12.59
N LEU A 73 -1.79 3.19 -11.63
CA LEU A 73 -2.17 2.94 -10.25
C LEU A 73 -3.69 2.94 -10.09
N PRO A 74 -4.27 1.95 -9.38
CA PRO A 74 -5.69 1.98 -9.06
C PRO A 74 -6.01 3.18 -8.17
N GLY A 75 -7.01 3.98 -8.55
CA GLY A 75 -7.37 5.19 -7.82
C GLY A 75 -6.48 6.43 -8.09
N ASP A 76 -5.75 6.44 -9.22
CA ASP A 76 -5.01 7.60 -9.68
C ASP A 76 -5.94 8.71 -10.23
N PHE A 77 -6.05 9.80 -9.47
CA PHE A 77 -6.74 11.04 -9.85
C PHE A 77 -5.76 12.22 -10.02
N GLY A 78 -4.46 11.96 -10.16
CA GLY A 78 -3.44 13.01 -10.29
C GLY A 78 -3.23 13.85 -9.02
N PHE A 79 -3.58 13.33 -7.84
CA PHE A 79 -3.44 14.03 -6.55
C PHE A 79 -2.07 13.76 -5.93
N ASP A 80 -1.12 14.66 -6.15
CA ASP A 80 0.13 14.75 -5.39
C ASP A 80 0.68 16.18 -5.43
N PRO A 81 0.02 17.15 -4.79
CA PRO A 81 0.43 18.56 -4.85
C PRO A 81 1.77 18.82 -4.15
N LEU A 82 2.19 17.94 -3.23
CA LEU A 82 3.44 18.05 -2.47
C LEU A 82 4.61 17.27 -3.09
N GLY A 83 4.37 16.50 -4.16
CA GLY A 83 5.41 15.72 -4.84
C GLY A 83 6.00 14.60 -3.99
N LEU A 84 5.24 14.07 -3.03
CA LEU A 84 5.70 13.00 -2.14
C LEU A 84 5.99 11.72 -2.92
N GLY A 85 5.26 11.46 -4.01
CA GLY A 85 5.41 10.28 -4.86
C GLY A 85 6.38 10.45 -6.03
N SER A 86 7.21 11.50 -6.04
CA SER A 86 8.11 11.79 -7.17
C SER A 86 9.15 10.69 -7.43
N ASP A 87 9.62 10.01 -6.37
CA ASP A 87 10.50 8.84 -6.49
C ASP A 87 9.67 7.55 -6.68
N PRO A 88 9.91 6.76 -7.74
CA PRO A 88 9.23 5.49 -7.97
C PRO A 88 9.31 4.47 -6.82
N GLU A 89 10.39 4.46 -6.03
CA GLU A 89 10.48 3.54 -4.88
C GLU A 89 9.57 3.98 -3.74
N LEU A 90 9.55 5.29 -3.47
CA LEU A 90 8.70 5.90 -2.46
C LEU A 90 7.21 5.82 -2.85
N LEU A 91 6.90 6.00 -4.13
CA LEU A 91 5.54 5.82 -4.67
C LEU A 91 5.03 4.39 -4.45
N LYS A 92 5.87 3.38 -4.67
CA LYS A 92 5.52 1.97 -4.38
C LYS A 92 5.26 1.76 -2.90
N TRP A 93 6.10 2.33 -2.04
CA TRP A 93 5.92 2.25 -0.59
C TRP A 93 4.62 2.91 -0.15
N PHE A 94 4.31 4.11 -0.66
CA PHE A 94 3.07 4.81 -0.34
C PHE A 94 1.83 4.11 -0.87
N ALA A 95 1.88 3.48 -2.06
CA ALA A 95 0.79 2.66 -2.55
C ALA A 95 0.49 1.47 -1.60
N GLN A 96 1.53 0.80 -1.09
CA GLN A 96 1.37 -0.28 -0.12
C GLN A 96 0.88 0.24 1.24
N ALA A 97 1.38 1.39 1.69
CA ALA A 97 0.94 2.03 2.92
C ALA A 97 -0.55 2.39 2.82
N GLU A 98 -0.96 3.08 1.75
CA GLU A 98 -2.36 3.45 1.51
C GLU A 98 -3.29 2.23 1.53
N LEU A 99 -2.88 1.15 0.87
CA LEU A 99 -3.65 -0.09 0.83
C LEU A 99 -3.88 -0.69 2.22
N ILE A 100 -2.84 -0.77 3.06
CA ILE A 100 -2.96 -1.32 4.42
C ILE A 100 -3.74 -0.39 5.34
N HIS A 101 -3.49 0.93 5.30
CA HIS A 101 -4.25 1.90 6.08
C HIS A 101 -5.73 1.88 5.70
N GLY A 102 -6.04 1.83 4.40
CA GLY A 102 -7.40 1.71 3.90
C GLY A 102 -8.10 0.44 4.38
N ARG A 103 -7.43 -0.72 4.35
CA ARG A 103 -8.00 -1.99 4.85
C ARG A 103 -8.28 -1.95 6.35
N TRP A 104 -7.33 -1.47 7.15
CA TRP A 104 -7.53 -1.33 8.60
C TRP A 104 -8.65 -0.33 8.92
N ALA A 105 -8.70 0.79 8.21
CA ALA A 105 -9.75 1.77 8.40
C ALA A 105 -11.14 1.22 8.02
N MET A 106 -11.25 0.43 6.95
CA MET A 106 -12.51 -0.24 6.61
C MET A 106 -12.96 -1.22 7.70
N LEU A 107 -12.03 -2.01 8.25
CA LEU A 107 -12.34 -2.91 9.38
C LEU A 107 -12.72 -2.12 10.64
N ALA A 108 -12.02 -1.04 10.95
CA ALA A 108 -12.33 -0.18 12.08
C ALA A 108 -13.70 0.49 11.94
N ALA A 109 -14.00 1.08 10.79
CA ALA A 109 -15.29 1.71 10.52
C ALA A 109 -16.45 0.70 10.62
N ALA A 110 -16.29 -0.51 10.07
CA ALA A 110 -17.27 -1.58 10.22
C ALA A 110 -17.40 -2.04 11.69
N GLY A 111 -16.28 -2.20 12.40
CA GLY A 111 -16.24 -2.64 13.79
C GLY A 111 -16.79 -1.61 14.79
N ILE A 112 -16.86 -0.34 14.41
CA ILE A 112 -17.52 0.71 15.20
C ILE A 112 -19.01 0.79 14.86
N LEU A 113 -19.34 0.94 13.58
CA LEU A 113 -20.72 1.21 13.14
C LEU A 113 -21.64 0.00 13.30
N ILE A 114 -21.17 -1.23 13.00
CA ILE A 114 -22.03 -2.41 13.03
C ILE A 114 -22.49 -2.72 14.46
N PRO A 115 -21.61 -2.81 15.48
CA PRO A 115 -22.08 -3.14 16.82
C PRO A 115 -22.93 -2.03 17.45
N GLU A 116 -22.64 -0.75 17.19
CA GLU A 116 -23.48 0.37 17.66
C GLU A 116 -24.87 0.35 17.00
N TRP A 117 -24.94 -0.01 15.72
CA TRP A 117 -26.22 -0.21 15.04
C TRP A 117 -26.99 -1.42 15.63
N LEU A 118 -26.30 -2.50 15.95
CA LEU A 118 -26.91 -3.69 16.58
C LEU A 118 -27.38 -3.42 18.02
N GLU A 119 -26.65 -2.59 18.77
CA GLU A 119 -27.07 -2.14 20.10
C GLU A 119 -28.36 -1.34 20.03
N ARG A 120 -28.49 -0.43 19.06
CA ARG A 120 -29.74 0.31 18.83
C ARG A 120 -30.92 -0.59 18.45
N LEU A 121 -30.67 -1.76 17.87
CA LEU A 121 -31.69 -2.77 17.61
C LEU A 121 -32.04 -3.62 18.85
N GLY A 122 -31.35 -3.43 19.97
CA GLY A 122 -31.53 -4.21 21.20
C GLY A 122 -30.96 -5.63 21.12
N LEU A 123 -30.01 -5.88 20.22
CA LEU A 123 -29.36 -7.19 20.06
C LEU A 123 -28.08 -7.33 20.91
N ILE A 124 -27.49 -6.21 21.29
CA ILE A 124 -26.26 -6.09 22.07
C ILE A 124 -26.49 -5.00 23.10
N ASP A 125 -26.00 -5.18 24.33
CA ASP A 125 -26.15 -4.17 25.39
C ASP A 125 -24.80 -3.51 25.72
N ASN A 126 -24.85 -2.19 25.99
CA ASN A 126 -23.73 -1.37 26.44
C ASN A 126 -22.51 -1.47 25.51
N PHE A 127 -22.64 -1.17 24.22
CA PHE A 127 -21.50 -1.10 23.31
C PHE A 127 -20.97 0.33 23.22
N ASN A 128 -19.71 0.51 23.61
CA ASN A 128 -19.02 1.76 23.36
C ASN A 128 -17.62 1.43 22.85
N TRP A 129 -17.34 1.84 21.62
CA TRP A 129 -16.11 1.49 20.94
C TRP A 129 -14.89 2.18 21.56
N PHE A 130 -15.02 3.40 22.07
CA PHE A 130 -13.90 4.14 22.66
C PHE A 130 -13.62 3.71 24.11
N ASP A 131 -14.63 3.26 24.85
CA ASP A 131 -14.46 2.65 26.18
C ASP A 131 -14.15 1.15 26.14
N ALA A 132 -14.14 0.53 24.96
CA ALA A 132 -13.91 -0.91 24.85
C ALA A 132 -12.58 -1.35 25.48
N GLY A 133 -11.54 -0.52 25.40
CA GLY A 133 -10.21 -0.84 25.92
C GLY A 133 -10.10 -0.90 27.45
N THR A 134 -11.02 -0.28 28.19
CA THR A 134 -10.98 -0.27 29.68
C THR A 134 -11.78 -1.40 30.30
N ARG A 135 -12.53 -2.17 29.49
CA ARG A 135 -13.37 -3.26 29.99
C ARG A 135 -12.53 -4.41 30.51
N GLU A 136 -13.07 -5.12 31.48
CA GLU A 136 -12.47 -6.35 31.97
C GLU A 136 -12.71 -7.48 30.97
N TYR A 137 -11.61 -8.09 30.54
CA TYR A 137 -11.59 -9.25 29.67
C TYR A 137 -11.10 -10.48 30.44
N TYR A 138 -11.09 -11.63 29.77
CA TYR A 138 -10.61 -12.89 30.34
C TYR A 138 -9.13 -12.87 30.74
N ALA A 139 -8.34 -11.96 30.17
CA ALA A 139 -6.91 -11.81 30.42
C ALA A 139 -6.53 -10.33 30.54
N ASP A 140 -5.38 -10.08 31.18
CA ASP A 140 -4.84 -8.73 31.34
C ASP A 140 -4.58 -8.06 29.97
N PRO A 141 -4.90 -6.77 29.78
CA PRO A 141 -4.68 -6.04 28.54
C PRO A 141 -3.24 -6.14 28.01
N THR A 142 -2.24 -6.18 28.90
CA THR A 142 -0.83 -6.33 28.52
C THR A 142 -0.56 -7.70 27.89
N THR A 143 -1.20 -8.76 28.39
CA THR A 143 -1.06 -10.11 27.85
C THR A 143 -1.69 -10.20 26.47
N LEU A 144 -2.90 -9.64 26.31
CA LEU A 144 -3.57 -9.56 25.01
C LEU A 144 -2.72 -8.77 23.99
N PHE A 145 -2.14 -7.65 24.42
CA PHE A 145 -1.25 -6.84 23.59
C PHE A 145 0.02 -7.58 23.16
N VAL A 146 0.69 -8.30 24.06
CA VAL A 146 1.90 -9.08 23.72
C VAL A 146 1.57 -10.20 22.72
N VAL A 147 0.47 -10.93 22.94
CA VAL A 147 0.01 -11.96 22.01
C VAL A 147 -0.30 -11.34 20.63
N GLN A 148 -0.99 -10.20 20.61
CA GLN A 148 -1.25 -9.46 19.37
C GLN A 148 0.05 -9.05 18.67
N LEU A 149 1.05 -8.52 19.39
CA LEU A 149 2.34 -8.14 18.81
C LEU A 149 3.09 -9.33 18.19
N ILE A 150 3.06 -10.51 18.82
CA ILE A 150 3.72 -11.71 18.29
C ILE A 150 3.03 -12.17 17.00
N LEU A 151 1.69 -12.28 17.03
CA LEU A 151 0.91 -12.75 15.88
C LEU A 151 0.97 -11.77 14.71
N MET A 152 0.72 -10.48 14.98
CA MET A 152 0.80 -9.43 13.97
C MET A 152 2.22 -9.20 13.49
N GLY A 153 3.22 -9.32 14.37
CA GLY A 153 4.63 -9.23 14.00
C GLY A 153 5.05 -10.33 13.02
N TRP A 154 4.53 -11.55 13.18
CA TRP A 154 4.74 -12.62 12.20
C TRP A 154 4.09 -12.32 10.84
N VAL A 155 2.82 -11.91 10.86
CA VAL A 155 2.05 -11.61 9.63
C VAL A 155 2.66 -10.42 8.87
N GLU A 156 2.93 -9.33 9.56
CA GLU A 156 3.54 -8.13 9.00
C GLU A 156 5.00 -8.38 8.61
N GLY A 157 5.75 -9.21 9.35
CA GLY A 157 7.11 -9.60 8.97
C GLY A 157 7.14 -10.35 7.64
N ARG A 158 6.18 -11.26 7.41
CA ARG A 158 5.99 -11.94 6.13
C ARG A 158 5.61 -10.97 5.01
N ARG A 159 4.69 -10.05 5.27
CA ARG A 159 4.30 -9.00 4.31
C ARG A 159 5.48 -8.09 3.96
N TRP A 160 6.28 -7.72 4.95
CA TRP A 160 7.45 -6.87 4.76
C TRP A 160 8.53 -7.55 3.93
N ALA A 161 8.77 -8.85 4.17
CA ALA A 161 9.67 -9.65 3.34
C ALA A 161 9.21 -9.70 1.86
N ASP A 162 7.90 -9.78 1.61
CA ASP A 162 7.35 -9.73 0.25
C ASP A 162 7.54 -8.35 -0.42
N ILE A 163 7.42 -7.25 0.33
CA ILE A 163 7.69 -5.90 -0.20
C ILE A 163 9.16 -5.75 -0.62
N ILE A 164 10.09 -6.23 0.20
CA ILE A 164 11.54 -6.13 -0.10
C ILE A 164 11.90 -7.05 -1.26
N LYS A 165 11.38 -8.28 -1.25
CA LYS A 165 11.68 -9.30 -2.27
C LYS A 165 10.39 -9.99 -2.70
N PRO A 166 9.72 -9.47 -3.74
CA PRO A 166 8.47 -10.04 -4.24
C PRO A 166 8.63 -11.53 -4.56
N GLY A 167 7.70 -12.35 -4.05
CA GLY A 167 7.66 -13.79 -4.29
C GLY A 167 8.59 -14.64 -3.43
N CYS A 168 9.25 -14.05 -2.41
CA CYS A 168 9.95 -14.86 -1.40
C CYS A 168 8.99 -15.51 -0.39
N VAL A 169 7.76 -15.01 -0.29
CA VAL A 169 6.72 -15.47 0.64
C VAL A 169 5.46 -15.92 -0.10
N ASP A 170 5.62 -16.66 -1.20
CA ASP A 170 4.50 -17.19 -1.97
C ASP A 170 3.63 -18.12 -1.10
N ILE A 171 2.32 -17.88 -1.11
CA ILE A 171 1.33 -18.71 -0.41
C ILE A 171 0.91 -19.91 -1.27
N GLU A 172 1.04 -19.80 -2.60
CA GLU A 172 0.68 -20.87 -3.52
C GLU A 172 1.80 -21.91 -3.62
N PRO A 173 1.50 -23.20 -3.44
CA PRO A 173 2.49 -24.25 -3.61
C PRO A 173 2.99 -24.23 -5.06
N LYS A 174 4.32 -24.25 -5.24
CA LYS A 174 4.96 -24.28 -6.55
C LYS A 174 4.69 -25.64 -7.19
N LEU A 175 3.70 -25.69 -8.08
CA LEU A 175 3.41 -26.89 -8.85
C LEU A 175 4.38 -26.97 -10.04
N PRO A 176 5.07 -28.10 -10.27
CA PRO A 176 6.10 -28.22 -11.31
C PRO A 176 5.59 -28.02 -12.74
N HIS A 177 4.27 -28.10 -12.96
CA HIS A 177 3.63 -27.99 -14.28
C HIS A 177 2.79 -26.73 -14.49
N LYS A 178 2.72 -25.83 -13.50
CA LYS A 178 1.96 -24.58 -13.61
C LYS A 178 2.87 -23.42 -13.23
N THR A 179 3.09 -22.50 -14.16
CA THR A 179 3.76 -21.23 -13.86
C THR A 179 2.87 -20.43 -12.91
N ASN A 180 3.42 -20.01 -11.77
CA ASN A 180 2.71 -19.11 -10.87
C ASN A 180 2.40 -17.79 -11.60
N PRO A 181 1.23 -17.18 -11.33
CA PRO A 181 0.93 -15.85 -11.84
C PRO A 181 2.00 -14.86 -11.38
N LYS A 182 2.19 -13.77 -12.13
CA LYS A 182 3.14 -12.71 -11.75
C LYS A 182 2.75 -12.19 -10.36
N PRO A 183 3.68 -12.19 -9.39
CA PRO A 183 3.40 -11.67 -8.05
C PRO A 183 3.15 -10.17 -8.14
N ASP A 184 2.09 -9.71 -7.51
CA ASP A 184 1.76 -8.30 -7.37
C ASP A 184 1.68 -7.95 -5.89
N VAL A 185 2.59 -7.10 -5.45
CA VAL A 185 2.80 -6.80 -4.04
C VAL A 185 1.53 -6.13 -3.48
N GLY A 186 1.07 -6.58 -2.32
CA GLY A 186 -0.18 -6.10 -1.69
C GLY A 186 -1.44 -6.88 -2.05
N TYR A 187 -1.35 -7.75 -3.06
CA TYR A 187 -2.43 -8.64 -3.51
C TYR A 187 -1.98 -10.11 -3.47
N PRO A 188 -1.88 -10.71 -2.26
CA PRO A 188 -1.31 -12.05 -2.07
C PRO A 188 -2.09 -13.16 -2.79
N GLY A 189 -3.40 -12.99 -2.95
CA GLY A 189 -4.29 -13.98 -3.58
C GLY A 189 -4.20 -15.37 -2.92
N GLY A 190 -4.37 -16.41 -3.73
CA GLY A 190 -4.35 -17.80 -3.26
C GLY A 190 -5.61 -18.18 -2.48
N LEU A 191 -5.70 -19.45 -2.10
CA LEU A 191 -6.92 -20.00 -1.48
C LEU A 191 -7.32 -19.29 -0.17
N TRP A 192 -6.33 -18.77 0.56
CA TRP A 192 -6.56 -18.14 1.87
C TRP A 192 -7.05 -16.69 1.78
N PHE A 193 -6.62 -15.92 0.78
CA PHE A 193 -6.96 -14.49 0.66
C PHE A 193 -7.89 -14.17 -0.52
N ASP A 194 -8.01 -15.08 -1.49
CA ASP A 194 -8.92 -14.96 -2.63
C ASP A 194 -9.49 -16.33 -3.01
N PRO A 195 -10.39 -16.90 -2.18
CA PRO A 195 -10.96 -18.23 -2.40
C PRO A 195 -11.78 -18.30 -3.70
N TRP A 196 -12.34 -17.18 -4.15
CA TRP A 196 -13.16 -17.09 -5.36
C TRP A 196 -12.39 -16.64 -6.60
N ASN A 197 -11.09 -16.39 -6.45
CA ASN A 197 -10.18 -15.98 -7.52
C ASN A 197 -10.66 -14.74 -8.29
N TRP A 198 -11.28 -13.77 -7.60
CA TRP A 198 -11.75 -12.50 -8.19
C TRP A 198 -10.62 -11.50 -8.43
N GLY A 199 -9.52 -11.63 -7.69
CA GLY A 199 -8.32 -10.80 -7.84
C GLY A 199 -7.44 -11.18 -9.02
N LYS A 200 -7.76 -12.29 -9.72
CA LYS A 200 -7.01 -12.77 -10.89
C LYS A 200 -7.94 -12.86 -12.10
N GLY A 201 -7.58 -12.17 -13.19
CA GLY A 201 -8.41 -12.14 -14.39
C GLY A 201 -7.89 -11.13 -15.41
N SER A 202 -8.80 -10.61 -16.24
CA SER A 202 -8.46 -9.52 -17.16
C SER A 202 -8.05 -8.26 -16.40
N PRO A 203 -7.14 -7.43 -16.96
CA PRO A 203 -6.63 -6.23 -16.29
C PRO A 203 -7.70 -5.19 -15.92
N GLU A 204 -8.72 -5.02 -16.77
CA GLU A 204 -9.80 -4.05 -16.57
C GLU A 204 -10.65 -4.30 -15.32
N PRO A 205 -11.28 -5.48 -15.11
CA PRO A 205 -12.06 -5.73 -13.90
C PRO A 205 -11.20 -5.73 -12.65
N VAL A 206 -9.94 -6.20 -12.74
CA VAL A 206 -9.00 -6.17 -11.61
C VAL A 206 -8.70 -4.72 -11.21
N MET A 207 -8.46 -3.83 -12.17
CA MET A 207 -8.30 -2.40 -11.89
C MET A 207 -9.57 -1.81 -11.28
N ALA A 208 -10.75 -2.18 -11.77
CA ALA A 208 -12.02 -1.66 -11.25
C ALA A 208 -12.26 -2.06 -9.78
N ILE A 209 -12.03 -3.33 -9.40
CA ILE A 209 -12.20 -3.78 -8.02
C ILE A 209 -11.17 -3.16 -7.07
N ARG A 210 -9.91 -3.00 -7.51
CA ARG A 210 -8.87 -2.34 -6.71
C ARG A 210 -9.14 -0.86 -6.55
N THR A 211 -9.65 -0.20 -7.58
CA THR A 211 -10.10 1.20 -7.48
C THR A 211 -11.25 1.34 -6.49
N LYS A 212 -12.20 0.39 -6.46
CA LYS A 212 -13.28 0.37 -5.45
C LYS A 212 -12.71 0.18 -4.04
N GLU A 213 -11.76 -0.74 -3.87
CA GLU A 213 -11.07 -0.98 -2.60
C GLU A 213 -10.39 0.29 -2.08
N ILE A 214 -9.57 0.96 -2.90
CA ILE A 214 -8.86 2.19 -2.49
C ILE A 214 -9.83 3.33 -2.21
N LYS A 215 -10.89 3.50 -2.99
CA LYS A 215 -11.92 4.54 -2.74
C LYS A 215 -12.64 4.32 -1.41
N ASN A 216 -13.06 3.08 -1.13
CA ASN A 216 -13.68 2.73 0.15
C ASN A 216 -12.68 2.86 1.30
N GLY A 217 -11.41 2.50 1.09
CA GLY A 217 -10.33 2.70 2.05
C GLY A 217 -10.11 4.17 2.40
N ARG A 218 -10.03 5.06 1.40
CA ARG A 218 -9.91 6.51 1.61
C ARG A 218 -11.12 7.08 2.37
N LEU A 219 -12.33 6.68 1.98
CA LEU A 219 -13.55 7.07 2.69
C LEU A 219 -13.53 6.59 4.14
N ALA A 220 -13.12 5.35 4.39
CA ALA A 220 -13.06 4.77 5.72
C ALA A 220 -11.98 5.43 6.59
N MET A 221 -10.82 5.81 6.03
CA MET A 221 -9.79 6.56 6.77
C MET A 221 -10.33 7.91 7.24
N LEU A 222 -11.05 8.63 6.37
CA LEU A 222 -11.70 9.89 6.74
C LEU A 222 -12.81 9.66 7.78
N ALA A 223 -13.62 8.62 7.61
CA ALA A 223 -14.69 8.27 8.54
C ALA A 223 -14.14 7.95 9.94
N PHE A 224 -13.07 7.15 10.03
CA PHE A 224 -12.44 6.80 11.31
C PHE A 224 -11.90 8.02 12.04
N VAL A 225 -11.20 8.92 11.33
CA VAL A 225 -10.75 10.20 11.91
C VAL A 225 -11.96 11.02 12.37
N GLY A 226 -13.03 11.07 11.58
CA GLY A 226 -14.30 11.69 11.97
C GLY A 226 -14.88 11.11 13.25
N PHE A 227 -14.92 9.78 13.39
CA PHE A 227 -15.42 9.10 14.59
C PHE A 227 -14.58 9.43 15.83
N CYS A 228 -13.25 9.45 15.70
CA CYS A 228 -12.37 9.87 16.79
C CYS A 228 -12.68 11.29 17.26
N PHE A 229 -12.76 12.25 16.33
CA PHE A 229 -13.09 13.63 16.69
C PHE A 229 -14.49 13.76 17.27
N GLN A 230 -15.49 13.09 16.67
CA GLN A 230 -16.86 13.10 17.18
C GLN A 230 -16.91 12.56 18.62
N ALA A 231 -16.27 11.42 18.90
CA ALA A 231 -16.23 10.88 20.27
C ALA A 231 -15.53 11.82 21.26
N ILE A 232 -14.47 12.52 20.87
CA ILE A 232 -13.77 13.49 21.73
C ILE A 232 -14.67 14.70 22.04
N TYR A 233 -15.39 15.21 21.04
CA TYR A 233 -16.15 16.46 21.18
C TYR A 233 -17.56 16.27 21.74
N THR A 234 -18.27 15.21 21.34
CA THR A 234 -19.65 14.98 21.77
C THR A 234 -19.76 13.95 22.90
N GLY A 235 -18.76 13.09 23.08
CA GLY A 235 -18.83 11.99 24.04
C GLY A 235 -19.84 10.89 23.67
N GLU A 236 -20.43 10.95 22.47
CA GLU A 236 -21.43 10.02 21.99
C GLU A 236 -20.94 9.22 20.77
N GLY A 237 -21.62 8.11 20.50
CA GLY A 237 -21.33 7.27 19.34
C GLY A 237 -21.61 7.98 18.00
N PRO A 238 -20.90 7.62 16.91
CA PRO A 238 -21.13 8.21 15.59
C PRO A 238 -22.58 8.08 15.07
N ILE A 239 -23.33 7.04 15.44
CA ILE A 239 -24.73 6.88 15.03
C ILE A 239 -25.63 7.84 15.82
N ASP A 240 -25.38 8.03 17.11
CA ASP A 240 -26.12 8.99 17.92
C ASP A 240 -25.94 10.41 17.40
N ASN A 241 -24.70 10.78 17.11
CA ASN A 241 -24.35 12.05 16.47
C ASN A 241 -25.05 12.22 15.10
N LEU A 242 -25.11 11.16 14.30
CA LEU A 242 -25.81 11.18 13.02
C LEU A 242 -27.31 11.41 13.20
N MET A 243 -27.93 10.74 14.17
CA MET A 243 -29.37 10.87 14.44
C MET A 243 -29.73 12.24 15.00
N ALA A 244 -28.89 12.79 15.88
CA ALA A 244 -29.04 14.16 16.38
C ALA A 244 -28.95 15.19 15.24
N HIS A 245 -27.98 15.02 14.34
CA HIS A 245 -27.84 15.88 13.17
C HIS A 245 -29.00 15.73 12.18
N LEU A 246 -29.51 14.51 11.97
CA LEU A 246 -30.67 14.27 11.09
C LEU A 246 -31.97 14.85 11.66
N ALA A 247 -32.12 14.87 12.99
CA ALA A 247 -33.29 15.45 13.65
C ALA A 247 -33.33 16.98 13.53
N ASP A 248 -32.19 17.66 13.65
CA ASP A 248 -32.07 19.10 13.45
C ASP A 248 -30.70 19.48 12.85
N PRO A 249 -30.55 19.47 11.52
CA PRO A 249 -29.27 19.75 10.88
C PRO A 249 -28.85 21.22 10.98
N GLY A 250 -29.81 22.12 11.25
CA GLY A 250 -29.55 23.55 11.39
C GLY A 250 -28.86 23.90 12.70
N HIS A 251 -29.25 23.23 13.78
CA HIS A 251 -28.73 23.51 15.13
C HIS A 251 -27.74 22.46 15.63
N CYS A 252 -27.97 21.17 15.40
CA CYS A 252 -27.08 20.09 15.85
C CYS A 252 -25.91 19.92 14.89
N ASN A 253 -24.86 20.72 15.03
CA ASN A 253 -23.71 20.69 14.13
C ASN A 253 -22.40 20.96 14.91
N ILE A 254 -21.29 21.12 14.20
CA ILE A 254 -20.00 21.38 14.85
C ILE A 254 -20.01 22.65 15.72
N PHE A 255 -20.80 23.67 15.34
CA PHE A 255 -20.89 24.92 16.09
C PHE A 255 -21.64 24.76 17.41
N SER A 256 -22.68 23.93 17.47
CA SER A 256 -23.37 23.68 18.75
C SER A 256 -22.42 23.07 19.76
N VAL A 257 -21.62 22.09 19.34
CA VAL A 257 -20.69 21.38 20.22
C VAL A 257 -19.55 22.29 20.69
N ILE A 258 -18.97 23.08 19.79
CA ILE A 258 -17.88 24.02 20.15
C ILE A 258 -18.38 25.12 21.11
N LEU A 259 -19.61 25.61 20.93
CA LEU A 259 -20.19 26.64 21.80
C LEU A 259 -20.62 26.09 23.17
N THR A 260 -20.92 24.80 23.27
CA THR A 260 -21.25 24.09 24.52
C THR A 260 -20.03 23.46 25.21
N LEU A 261 -18.80 23.88 24.88
CA LEU A 261 -17.60 23.55 25.63
C LEU A 261 -17.23 24.62 26.70
N PRO A 262 -18.08 25.01 27.68
CA PRO A 262 -17.56 25.61 28.90
C PRO A 262 -17.12 24.47 29.86
N ASP A 263 -15.85 24.53 30.26
CA ASP A 263 -15.33 24.12 31.58
C ASP A 263 -14.99 22.64 31.88
N HIS A 264 -14.81 21.74 30.89
CA HIS A 264 -14.33 20.35 31.15
C HIS A 264 -12.87 20.05 30.78
N ILE A 265 -12.05 21.08 30.55
CA ILE A 265 -10.59 20.94 30.39
C ILE A 265 -9.90 21.73 31.51
N ASP A 266 -9.85 21.13 32.70
CA ASP A 266 -8.93 21.47 33.79
C ASP A 266 -8.01 20.26 34.05
#